data_AF-A0A925MD81-F1
#
_entry.id   AF-A0A925MD81-F1
#
_cell.length_a   1.000
_cell.length_b   1.000
_cell.length_c   1.000
_cell.angle_alpha   90.00
_cell.angle_beta   90.00
_cell.angle_gamma   90.00
#
_symmetry.space_group_name_H-M   'P 1'
#
loop_
_entity.id
_entity.type
_entity.pdbx_description
1 polymer ?
#
loop_
_entity_poly.entity_id
_entity_poly.type
_entity_poly.pdbx_seq_one_letter_code
_entity_poly.pdbx_strand_id
1 'polypeptide(L)'
;MKRIILGSAVLVALTVMAPRGAAAANFGLLIGSADLDGDGTIEDVYNNLSSINVANGNTLSRSYSIGFTSWALLFGNFSSVQDLDGVPGAEVPVNIGGSLLIIHHASRSTVTHPISPTTWAPVPGGIIDLDGQPGKEVVLITPTGMKLVQERTRNVQSVSISGQFAVIGDAIADLDGTAGAEIPVANGAGLQIYSMVRGVLSSFPFSGNWAVCTSGSACVSDMDGTAGAELLIAVPNAIQILRYRSGVVNSFPIGQQYAVLSDGVRDFDGSAGNDIAIARADGNLLILRPQVGVLQSINGAGTFGSSWTLVGYINADGQPGDELRLRSTANNRIYRVNPRSGTVSAE
;
A
#
# COMPACT_ATOMS: atom_id res chain seq x y z
N MET A 1 -64.50 12.91 -8.72
CA MET A 1 -63.34 13.83 -8.77
C MET A 1 -62.16 13.10 -9.36
N LYS A 2 -61.82 13.39 -10.62
CA LYS A 2 -60.62 12.90 -11.30
C LYS A 2 -59.45 13.81 -10.88
N ARG A 3 -58.40 13.26 -10.26
CA ARG A 3 -57.14 13.99 -10.03
C ARG A 3 -56.15 13.56 -11.11
N ILE A 4 -55.88 14.49 -12.01
CA ILE A 4 -54.79 14.49 -12.98
C ILE A 4 -53.52 14.86 -12.21
N ILE A 5 -52.50 14.00 -12.21
CA ILE A 5 -51.16 14.34 -11.76
C ILE A 5 -50.37 14.75 -13.00
N LEU A 6 -50.05 16.03 -13.08
CA LEU A 6 -49.19 16.65 -14.08
C LEU A 6 -47.83 16.94 -13.44
N GLY A 7 -46.76 16.56 -14.16
CA GLY A 7 -45.54 17.37 -14.27
C GLY A 7 -44.44 17.17 -13.23
N SER A 8 -43.35 16.54 -13.65
CA SER A 8 -42.04 17.23 -13.72
C SER A 8 -41.07 16.39 -14.55
N ALA A 9 -40.92 16.77 -15.82
CA ALA A 9 -39.82 16.31 -16.65
C ALA A 9 -38.60 17.15 -16.30
N VAL A 10 -37.57 16.50 -15.73
CA VAL A 10 -36.26 17.13 -15.53
C VAL A 10 -35.61 17.29 -16.90
N LEU A 11 -35.46 18.54 -17.33
CA LEU A 11 -34.70 18.91 -18.52
C LEU A 11 -33.20 18.77 -18.18
N VAL A 12 -32.57 17.69 -18.62
CA VAL A 12 -31.11 17.55 -18.59
C VAL A 12 -30.55 18.45 -19.70
N ALA A 13 -30.00 19.60 -19.32
CA ALA A 13 -29.23 20.43 -20.23
C ALA A 13 -27.90 19.71 -20.51
N LEU A 14 -27.81 19.05 -21.67
CA LEU A 14 -26.56 18.56 -22.22
C LEU A 14 -25.79 19.77 -22.77
N THR A 15 -24.90 20.36 -21.97
CA THR A 15 -23.92 21.32 -22.47
C THR A 15 -22.92 20.58 -23.36
N VAL A 16 -23.16 20.65 -24.67
CA VAL A 16 -22.16 20.34 -25.69
C VAL A 16 -21.02 21.35 -25.51
N MET A 17 -19.87 20.90 -25.03
CA MET A 17 -18.64 21.69 -25.04
C MET A 17 -18.33 22.06 -26.50
N ALA A 18 -18.54 23.32 -26.85
CA ALA A 18 -17.92 23.88 -28.03
C ALA A 18 -16.39 23.82 -27.86
N PRO A 19 -15.61 23.48 -28.91
CA PRO A 19 -14.16 23.55 -28.81
C PRO A 19 -13.77 25.01 -28.59
N ARG A 20 -13.27 25.33 -27.40
CA ARG A 20 -12.70 26.65 -27.11
C ARG A 20 -11.44 26.80 -27.96
N GLY A 21 -11.57 27.54 -29.06
CA GLY A 21 -10.43 28.14 -29.75
C GLY A 21 -9.77 29.16 -28.84
N ALA A 22 -8.83 28.72 -28.01
CA ALA A 22 -7.88 29.55 -27.30
C ALA A 22 -6.49 29.07 -27.71
N ALA A 23 -5.57 29.98 -28.02
CA ALA A 23 -4.16 29.63 -28.19
C ALA A 23 -3.74 28.78 -26.98
N ALA A 24 -3.18 27.59 -27.22
CA ALA A 24 -2.72 26.73 -26.14
C ALA A 24 -1.69 27.52 -25.33
N ALA A 25 -2.04 27.88 -24.10
CA ALA A 25 -1.11 28.54 -23.21
C ALA A 25 0.00 27.52 -22.92
N ASN A 26 1.20 27.79 -23.43
CA ASN A 26 2.32 26.86 -23.30
C ASN A 26 2.94 27.05 -21.91
N PHE A 27 2.40 26.32 -20.93
CA PHE A 27 2.91 26.29 -19.56
C PHE A 27 3.97 25.20 -19.35
N GLY A 28 4.29 24.41 -20.38
CA GLY A 28 5.19 23.26 -20.33
C GLY A 28 4.47 21.93 -20.58
N LEU A 29 5.12 20.82 -20.23
CA LEU A 29 4.55 19.47 -20.30
C LEU A 29 3.67 19.21 -19.08
N LEU A 30 2.38 18.90 -19.28
CA LEU A 30 1.49 18.51 -18.18
C LEU A 30 2.02 17.23 -17.51
N ILE A 31 2.23 17.28 -16.20
CA ILE A 31 2.72 16.13 -15.40
C ILE A 31 1.66 15.57 -14.44
N GLY A 32 0.59 16.32 -14.20
CA GLY A 32 -0.59 15.87 -13.45
C GLY A 32 -1.41 17.04 -12.94
N SER A 33 -2.45 16.73 -12.16
CA SER A 33 -3.39 17.73 -11.64
C SER A 33 -3.90 17.30 -10.27
N ALA A 34 -4.03 18.25 -9.34
CA ALA A 34 -4.60 18.06 -7.99
C ALA A 34 -5.13 19.39 -7.45
N ASP A 35 -5.93 19.33 -6.39
CA ASP A 35 -6.26 20.50 -5.58
C ASP A 35 -5.04 20.87 -4.74
N LEU A 36 -4.31 21.93 -5.13
CA LEU A 36 -3.05 22.33 -4.51
C LEU A 36 -3.21 23.50 -3.52
N ASP A 37 -4.34 24.21 -3.55
CA ASP A 37 -4.63 25.30 -2.62
C ASP A 37 -5.78 25.04 -1.63
N GLY A 38 -6.42 23.87 -1.74
CA GLY A 38 -7.45 23.39 -0.82
C GLY A 38 -8.82 24.01 -1.06
N ASP A 39 -9.05 24.67 -2.20
CA ASP A 39 -10.31 25.34 -2.52
C ASP A 39 -11.37 24.41 -3.15
N GLY A 40 -11.00 23.16 -3.42
CA GLY A 40 -11.85 22.15 -4.07
C GLY A 40 -11.84 22.21 -5.60
N THR A 41 -11.10 23.15 -6.20
CA THR A 41 -10.79 23.20 -7.63
C THR A 41 -9.50 22.44 -7.90
N ILE A 42 -9.34 21.93 -9.13
CA ILE A 42 -8.14 21.19 -9.52
C ILE A 42 -7.23 22.11 -10.34
N GLU A 43 -5.97 22.20 -9.93
CA GLU A 43 -4.92 22.87 -10.68
C GLU A 43 -4.14 21.89 -11.55
N ASP A 44 -3.77 22.35 -12.74
CA ASP A 44 -2.87 21.62 -13.63
C ASP A 44 -1.41 21.99 -13.33
N VAL A 45 -0.56 20.97 -13.26
CA VAL A 45 0.87 21.12 -12.96
C VAL A 45 1.69 20.74 -14.17
N TYR A 46 2.61 21.63 -14.56
CA TYR A 46 3.43 21.50 -15.76
C TYR A 46 4.91 21.53 -15.41
N ASN A 47 5.66 20.65 -16.09
CA ASN A 47 7.11 20.71 -16.17
C ASN A 47 7.51 21.68 -17.29
N ASN A 48 8.16 22.78 -16.91
CA ASN A 48 8.69 23.78 -17.84
C ASN A 48 10.23 23.81 -17.82
N LEU A 49 10.86 22.65 -17.65
CA LEU A 49 12.30 22.39 -17.58
C LEU A 49 13.01 23.01 -16.37
N SER A 50 12.96 24.33 -16.18
CA SER A 50 13.60 25.04 -15.07
C SER A 50 12.64 25.41 -13.93
N SER A 51 11.37 25.08 -14.10
CA SER A 51 10.30 25.44 -13.17
C SER A 51 9.18 24.41 -13.19
N ILE A 52 8.43 24.37 -12.09
CA ILE A 52 7.09 23.80 -12.03
C ILE A 52 6.09 24.94 -12.15
N ASN A 53 5.26 24.88 -13.17
CA ASN A 53 4.17 25.83 -13.39
C ASN A 53 2.87 25.22 -12.90
N VAL A 54 2.08 26.00 -12.18
CA VAL A 54 0.73 25.64 -11.73
C VAL A 54 -0.26 26.57 -12.42
N ALA A 55 -1.29 26.03 -13.04
CA ALA A 55 -2.29 26.78 -13.77
C ALA A 55 -3.71 26.42 -13.35
N ASN A 56 -4.59 27.43 -13.38
CA ASN A 56 -6.02 27.28 -13.10
C ASN A 56 -6.73 27.47 -14.45
N GLY A 57 -6.96 26.35 -15.15
CA GLY A 57 -7.39 26.34 -16.55
C GLY A 57 -6.36 26.99 -17.47
N ASN A 58 -6.77 27.99 -18.26
CA ASN A 58 -5.90 28.66 -19.24
C ASN A 58 -5.06 29.80 -18.66
N THR A 59 -4.99 29.93 -17.33
CA THR A 59 -4.26 31.01 -16.65
C THR A 59 -3.16 30.43 -15.78
N LEU A 60 -1.92 30.87 -16.00
CA LEU A 60 -0.81 30.54 -15.10
C LEU A 60 -1.07 31.17 -13.73
N SER A 61 -1.28 30.34 -12.71
CA SER A 61 -1.43 30.78 -11.33
C SER A 61 -0.07 31.14 -10.75
N ARG A 62 0.92 30.23 -10.90
CA ARG A 62 2.27 30.46 -10.36
C ARG A 62 3.34 29.64 -11.06
N SER A 63 4.56 30.16 -11.07
CA SER A 63 5.77 29.43 -11.46
C SER A 63 6.72 29.32 -10.27
N TYR A 64 7.17 28.11 -9.98
CA TYR A 64 8.15 27.79 -8.95
C TYR A 64 9.46 27.44 -9.63
N SER A 65 10.48 28.29 -9.47
CA SER A 65 11.80 28.04 -10.04
C SER A 65 12.49 26.90 -9.30
N ILE A 66 12.99 25.92 -10.05
CA ILE A 66 13.74 24.76 -9.54
C ILE A 66 15.19 24.79 -10.04
N GLY A 67 15.47 25.62 -11.04
CA GLY A 67 16.78 25.74 -11.67
C GLY A 67 16.99 24.73 -12.80
N PHE A 68 18.17 24.76 -13.44
CA PHE A 68 18.53 23.88 -14.55
C PHE A 68 19.18 22.56 -14.10
N THR A 69 19.17 22.26 -12.81
CA THR A 69 19.60 20.96 -12.30
C THR A 69 18.60 19.89 -12.73
N SER A 70 19.07 18.67 -12.97
CA SER A 70 18.15 17.55 -13.19
C SER A 70 17.28 17.39 -11.95
N TRP A 71 15.97 17.42 -12.14
CA TRP A 71 14.97 17.23 -11.10
C TRP A 71 13.91 16.24 -11.57
N ALA A 72 13.21 15.65 -10.61
CA ALA A 72 12.05 14.82 -10.85
C ALA A 72 11.04 15.02 -9.71
N LEU A 73 9.75 14.79 -9.97
CA LEU A 73 8.81 14.51 -8.89
C LEU A 73 9.35 13.34 -8.06
N LEU A 74 9.03 13.29 -6.77
CA LEU A 74 9.69 12.36 -5.85
C LEU A 74 9.63 10.91 -6.34
N PHE A 75 8.46 10.41 -6.76
CA PHE A 75 8.31 9.07 -7.35
C PHE A 75 8.45 9.03 -8.88
N GLY A 76 8.94 10.09 -9.50
CA GLY A 76 9.01 10.27 -10.95
C GLY A 76 7.64 10.49 -11.63
N ASN A 77 6.56 10.51 -10.85
CA ASN A 77 5.19 10.71 -11.32
C ASN A 77 4.34 11.44 -10.25
N PHE A 78 3.11 11.77 -10.63
CA PHE A 78 2.21 12.60 -9.82
C PHE A 78 1.61 11.92 -8.59
N SER A 79 1.80 10.60 -8.38
CA SER A 79 1.35 9.92 -7.15
C SER A 79 2.05 10.40 -5.88
N SER A 80 3.16 11.12 -6.04
CA SER A 80 3.86 11.76 -4.92
C SER A 80 3.23 13.06 -4.43
N VAL A 81 2.32 13.66 -5.20
CA VAL A 81 1.63 14.91 -4.84
C VAL A 81 0.48 14.58 -3.91
N GLN A 82 0.63 14.94 -2.64
CA GLN A 82 -0.30 14.61 -1.56
C GLN A 82 -0.22 15.70 -0.48
N ASP A 83 -1.19 15.74 0.43
CA ASP A 83 -1.14 16.56 1.64
C ASP A 83 -0.04 16.02 2.59
N LEU A 84 1.02 16.82 2.81
CA LEU A 84 2.19 16.50 3.62
C LEU A 84 2.24 17.32 4.92
N ASP A 85 1.48 18.41 5.03
CA ASP A 85 1.54 19.31 6.17
C ASP A 85 0.25 19.39 7.01
N GLY A 86 -0.81 18.73 6.57
CA GLY A 86 -2.09 18.58 7.23
C GLY A 86 -3.04 19.76 6.99
N VAL A 87 -2.67 20.68 6.10
CA VAL A 87 -3.51 21.80 5.66
C VAL A 87 -4.15 21.44 4.32
N PRO A 88 -5.43 21.80 4.06
CA PRO A 88 -6.04 21.57 2.76
C PRO A 88 -5.20 22.13 1.59
N GLY A 89 -5.04 21.30 0.56
CA GLY A 89 -4.15 21.53 -0.58
C GLY A 89 -3.01 20.51 -0.59
N ALA A 90 -2.74 19.89 -1.72
CA ALA A 90 -1.64 18.94 -1.84
C ALA A 90 -0.30 19.65 -2.09
N GLU A 91 0.77 19.14 -1.47
CA GLU A 91 2.14 19.59 -1.73
C GLU A 91 2.76 18.83 -2.89
N VAL A 92 3.68 19.49 -3.60
CA VAL A 92 4.45 18.87 -4.69
C VAL A 92 5.89 18.61 -4.23
N PRO A 93 6.24 17.37 -3.85
CA PRO A 93 7.60 16.99 -3.49
C PRO A 93 8.46 16.72 -4.74
N VAL A 94 9.63 17.34 -4.78
CA VAL A 94 10.56 17.33 -5.92
C VAL A 94 11.95 16.94 -5.45
N ASN A 95 12.52 15.91 -6.05
CA ASN A 95 13.93 15.58 -5.91
C ASN A 95 14.75 16.57 -6.74
N ILE A 96 15.61 17.35 -6.07
CA ILE A 96 16.50 18.34 -6.70
C ILE A 96 17.99 17.99 -6.50
N GLY A 97 18.31 16.70 -6.39
CA GLY A 97 19.65 16.20 -6.12
C GLY A 97 19.83 15.89 -4.65
N GLY A 98 20.74 16.58 -3.95
CA GLY A 98 21.03 16.28 -2.53
C GLY A 98 19.94 16.68 -1.52
N SER A 99 18.77 17.11 -2.00
CA SER A 99 17.69 17.67 -1.19
C SER A 99 16.32 17.35 -1.78
N LEU A 100 15.32 17.35 -0.90
CA LEU A 100 13.91 17.29 -1.25
C LEU A 100 13.34 18.72 -1.17
N LEU A 101 12.86 19.25 -2.28
CA LEU A 101 12.11 20.51 -2.33
C LEU A 101 10.63 20.17 -2.23
N ILE A 102 9.89 20.81 -1.33
CA ILE A 102 8.44 20.69 -1.20
C ILE A 102 7.83 22.04 -1.58
N ILE A 103 6.94 22.03 -2.57
CA ILE A 103 6.20 23.21 -3.01
C ILE A 103 4.84 23.23 -2.32
N HIS A 104 4.55 24.37 -1.70
CA HIS A 104 3.29 24.67 -1.01
C HIS A 104 2.52 25.67 -1.87
N HIS A 105 1.54 25.19 -2.66
CA HIS A 105 0.83 26.09 -3.56
C HIS A 105 -0.12 27.02 -2.82
N ALA A 106 -0.89 26.49 -1.86
CA ALA A 106 -1.78 27.24 -0.97
C ALA A 106 -1.09 28.47 -0.34
N SER A 107 0.09 28.25 0.25
CA SER A 107 0.87 29.32 0.90
C SER A 107 1.86 30.01 -0.03
N ARG A 108 1.91 29.62 -1.30
CA ARG A 108 2.77 30.24 -2.32
C ARG A 108 4.24 30.24 -1.91
N SER A 109 4.72 29.12 -1.36
CA SER A 109 6.06 29.00 -0.80
C SER A 109 6.72 27.68 -1.19
N THR A 110 8.01 27.54 -0.89
CA THR A 110 8.74 26.29 -1.04
C THR A 110 9.63 26.07 0.16
N VAL A 111 9.84 24.82 0.55
CA VAL A 111 10.77 24.43 1.62
C VAL A 111 11.72 23.37 1.10
N THR A 112 13.01 23.50 1.44
CA THR A 112 14.04 22.57 1.03
C THR A 112 14.57 21.81 2.22
N HIS A 113 14.54 20.49 2.14
CA HIS A 113 15.05 19.55 3.13
C HIS A 113 16.35 18.90 2.65
N PRO A 114 17.49 19.19 3.29
CA PRO A 114 18.73 18.45 3.00
C PRO A 114 18.58 16.98 3.39
N ILE A 115 18.77 16.07 2.43
CA ILE A 115 18.59 14.63 2.65
C ILE A 115 19.95 13.94 2.77
N SER A 116 20.70 13.96 1.68
CA SER A 116 22.04 13.38 1.59
C SER A 116 22.77 13.98 0.39
N PRO A 117 24.05 14.37 0.51
CA PRO A 117 24.84 14.82 -0.63
C PRO A 117 25.21 13.68 -1.59
N THR A 118 24.96 12.43 -1.21
CA THR A 118 25.22 11.24 -2.03
C THR A 118 23.92 10.68 -2.61
N THR A 119 23.83 9.37 -2.78
CA THR A 119 22.61 8.68 -3.22
C THR A 119 21.56 8.62 -2.10
N TRP A 120 20.30 8.75 -2.49
CA TRP A 120 19.12 8.46 -1.70
C TRP A 120 17.96 8.12 -2.65
N ALA A 121 16.92 7.47 -2.15
CA ALA A 121 15.72 7.16 -2.92
C ALA A 121 14.48 7.26 -2.01
N PRO A 122 13.30 7.58 -2.56
CA PRO A 122 12.08 7.45 -1.78
C PRO A 122 11.67 5.98 -1.64
N VAL A 123 11.06 5.64 -0.52
CA VAL A 123 10.54 4.29 -0.28
C VAL A 123 9.17 4.16 -0.95
N PRO A 124 8.91 3.11 -1.77
CA PRO A 124 7.57 2.82 -2.27
C PRO A 124 6.55 2.72 -1.13
N GLY A 125 5.39 3.36 -1.26
CA GLY A 125 4.41 3.44 -0.16
C GLY A 125 4.81 4.37 0.99
N GLY A 126 5.99 4.99 0.95
CA GLY A 126 6.56 5.82 2.00
C GLY A 126 6.05 7.26 2.06
N ILE A 127 4.95 7.61 1.39
CA ILE A 127 4.22 8.86 1.69
C ILE A 127 2.96 8.47 2.45
N ILE A 128 3.04 8.51 3.77
CA ILE A 128 2.05 7.93 4.68
C ILE A 128 2.11 8.61 6.05
N ASP A 129 1.00 8.62 6.76
CA ASP A 129 0.94 9.08 8.15
C ASP A 129 1.68 8.09 9.06
N LEU A 130 2.79 8.53 9.66
CA LEU A 130 3.63 7.73 10.55
C LEU A 130 3.44 8.09 12.03
N ASP A 131 2.81 9.22 12.34
CA ASP A 131 2.70 9.75 13.71
C ASP A 131 1.27 9.92 14.22
N GLY A 132 0.28 9.56 13.39
CA GLY A 132 -1.14 9.64 13.68
C GLY A 132 -1.69 11.06 13.64
N GLN A 133 -0.96 12.02 13.05
CA GLN A 133 -1.39 13.40 12.86
C GLN A 133 -1.68 13.72 11.40
N PRO A 134 -2.54 14.72 11.12
CA PRO A 134 -2.72 15.22 9.75
C PRO A 134 -1.40 15.66 9.11
N GLY A 135 -1.28 15.41 7.81
CA GLY A 135 -0.08 15.65 7.01
C GLY A 135 0.81 14.41 6.96
N LYS A 136 0.98 13.83 5.77
CA LYS A 136 1.76 12.60 5.61
C LYS A 136 3.26 12.87 5.68
N GLU A 137 3.99 11.95 6.30
CA GLU A 137 5.45 11.94 6.25
C GLU A 137 5.98 11.34 4.94
N VAL A 138 7.21 11.71 4.60
CA VAL A 138 7.97 11.13 3.49
C VAL A 138 9.12 10.29 4.02
N VAL A 139 9.12 8.99 3.70
CA VAL A 139 10.19 8.03 4.00
C VAL A 139 11.17 7.94 2.85
N LEU A 140 12.44 8.26 3.14
CA LEU A 140 13.55 8.16 2.21
C LEU A 140 14.59 7.19 2.75
N ILE A 141 15.21 6.42 1.85
CA ILE A 141 16.36 5.56 2.18
C ILE A 141 17.66 6.23 1.76
N THR A 142 18.67 6.09 2.62
CA THR A 142 20.06 6.56 2.43
C THR A 142 21.03 5.39 2.69
N PRO A 143 22.33 5.51 2.34
CA PRO A 143 23.28 4.41 2.57
C PRO A 143 23.45 3.96 4.02
N THR A 144 23.07 4.81 5.00
CA THR A 144 23.28 4.55 6.44
C THR A 144 21.98 4.39 7.23
N GLY A 145 20.83 4.42 6.56
CA GLY A 145 19.53 4.31 7.22
C GLY A 145 18.41 5.06 6.48
N MET A 146 17.43 5.55 7.23
CA MET A 146 16.29 6.29 6.70
C MET A 146 16.32 7.76 7.08
N LYS A 147 15.65 8.59 6.27
CA LYS A 147 15.27 9.96 6.58
C LYS A 147 13.74 10.04 6.53
N LEU A 148 13.15 10.63 7.56
CA LEU A 148 11.70 10.84 7.65
C LEU A 148 11.46 12.35 7.61
N VAL A 149 10.86 12.84 6.55
CA VAL A 149 10.53 14.26 6.40
C VAL A 149 9.10 14.47 6.90
N GLN A 150 8.98 15.26 7.96
CA GLN A 150 7.71 15.72 8.54
C GLN A 150 7.48 17.15 8.08
N GLU A 151 6.65 17.34 7.07
CA GLU A 151 6.53 18.67 6.49
C GLU A 151 5.75 19.63 7.39
N ARG A 152 4.72 19.13 8.08
CA ARG A 152 3.97 19.89 9.11
C ARG A 152 4.88 20.61 10.11
N THR A 153 5.97 19.98 10.54
CA THR A 153 6.92 20.54 11.53
C THR A 153 8.24 21.01 10.91
N ARG A 154 8.39 20.87 9.59
CA ARG A 154 9.62 21.16 8.83
C ARG A 154 10.84 20.41 9.37
N ASN A 155 10.63 19.22 9.91
CA ASN A 155 11.66 18.41 10.55
C ASN A 155 12.09 17.24 9.66
N VAL A 156 13.38 16.88 9.73
CA VAL A 156 13.93 15.68 9.08
C VAL A 156 14.55 14.80 10.15
N GLN A 157 13.87 13.71 10.49
CA GLN A 157 14.41 12.73 11.42
C GLN A 157 15.34 11.75 10.69
N SER A 158 16.47 11.40 11.33
CA SER A 158 17.38 10.39 10.83
C SER A 158 17.27 9.13 11.67
N VAL A 159 17.08 7.98 11.01
CA VAL A 159 17.04 6.67 11.67
C VAL A 159 18.20 5.85 11.13
N SER A 160 19.23 5.64 11.95
CA SER A 160 20.40 4.85 11.56
C SER A 160 20.09 3.35 11.60
N ILE A 161 20.46 2.65 10.54
CA ILE A 161 20.32 1.19 10.43
C ILE A 161 21.70 0.62 10.10
N SER A 162 22.16 -0.34 10.91
CA SER A 162 23.48 -0.95 10.74
C SER A 162 23.46 -2.07 9.70
N GLY A 163 24.53 -2.17 8.92
CA GLY A 163 24.75 -3.26 7.96
C GLY A 163 23.97 -3.07 6.66
N GLN A 164 23.88 -4.15 5.87
CA GLN A 164 23.02 -4.17 4.69
C GLN A 164 21.56 -4.27 5.13
N PHE A 165 20.71 -3.41 4.58
CA PHE A 165 19.30 -3.37 4.90
C PHE A 165 18.44 -3.01 3.68
N ALA A 166 17.15 -3.31 3.78
CA ALA A 166 16.12 -2.92 2.83
C ALA A 166 14.86 -2.53 3.61
N VAL A 167 14.26 -1.39 3.24
CA VAL A 167 12.93 -1.02 3.74
C VAL A 167 11.89 -1.77 2.93
N ILE A 168 10.92 -2.37 3.62
CA ILE A 168 9.87 -3.18 3.00
C ILE A 168 8.65 -2.28 2.79
N GLY A 169 8.71 -1.46 1.74
CA GLY A 169 7.73 -0.40 1.47
C GLY A 169 6.27 -0.87 1.42
N ASP A 170 6.02 -2.03 0.81
CA ASP A 170 4.68 -2.63 0.71
C ASP A 170 4.14 -3.16 2.05
N ALA A 171 4.96 -3.12 3.11
CA ALA A 171 4.60 -3.56 4.45
C ALA A 171 4.49 -2.40 5.45
N ILE A 172 4.56 -1.14 5.00
CA ILE A 172 4.34 0.02 5.86
C ILE A 172 2.84 0.13 6.15
N ALA A 173 2.46 -0.08 7.40
CA ALA A 173 1.08 -0.09 7.86
C ALA A 173 1.02 0.18 9.36
N ASP A 174 -0.17 0.47 9.89
CA ASP A 174 -0.41 0.41 11.34
C ASP A 174 -0.29 -1.06 11.79
N LEU A 175 0.77 -1.41 12.52
CA LEU A 175 1.07 -2.77 12.98
C LEU A 175 0.73 -2.97 14.47
N ASP A 176 0.37 -1.90 15.18
CA ASP A 176 0.10 -1.97 16.62
C ASP A 176 -1.32 -1.59 17.06
N GLY A 177 -2.14 -1.09 16.14
CA GLY A 177 -3.51 -0.64 16.36
C GLY A 177 -3.62 0.82 16.81
N THR A 178 -2.51 1.54 16.85
CA THR A 178 -2.44 2.98 17.15
C THR A 178 -2.24 3.75 15.86
N ALA A 179 -2.88 4.92 15.74
CA ALA A 179 -2.68 5.78 14.57
C ALA A 179 -1.18 6.13 14.38
N GLY A 180 -0.73 6.08 13.14
CA GLY A 180 0.68 6.19 12.73
C GLY A 180 1.22 4.84 12.26
N ALA A 181 1.63 4.75 11.00
CA ALA A 181 2.16 3.51 10.44
C ALA A 181 3.59 3.20 10.91
N GLU A 182 3.89 1.92 11.07
CA GLU A 182 5.22 1.39 11.30
C GLU A 182 5.94 1.04 10.01
N ILE A 183 7.27 1.10 10.05
CA ILE A 183 8.14 0.83 8.91
C ILE A 183 8.95 -0.47 9.15
N PRO A 184 8.63 -1.57 8.46
CA PRO A 184 9.44 -2.77 8.48
C PRO A 184 10.73 -2.63 7.67
N VAL A 185 11.82 -3.11 8.24
CA VAL A 185 13.18 -3.03 7.68
C VAL A 185 13.84 -4.40 7.81
N ALA A 186 14.12 -5.06 6.69
CA ALA A 186 14.99 -6.23 6.71
C ALA A 186 16.44 -5.77 6.86
N ASN A 187 17.16 -6.29 7.85
CA ASN A 187 18.61 -6.14 7.96
C ASN A 187 19.22 -7.53 8.14
N GLY A 188 20.50 -7.75 7.82
CA GLY A 188 21.09 -9.10 7.85
C GLY A 188 20.95 -9.92 9.16
N ALA A 189 20.49 -9.32 10.26
CA ALA A 189 20.21 -9.99 11.54
C ALA A 189 18.73 -10.42 11.72
N GLY A 190 17.82 -9.97 10.86
CA GLY A 190 16.39 -10.26 10.94
C GLY A 190 15.52 -9.11 10.48
N LEU A 191 14.36 -8.95 11.11
CA LEU A 191 13.44 -7.87 10.83
C LEU A 191 13.55 -6.82 11.94
N GLN A 192 13.65 -5.56 11.56
CA GLN A 192 13.42 -4.43 12.43
C GLN A 192 12.11 -3.74 12.07
N ILE A 193 11.45 -3.16 13.05
CA ILE A 193 10.25 -2.35 12.85
C ILE A 193 10.48 -1.01 13.54
N TYR A 194 10.43 0.07 12.76
CA TYR A 194 10.50 1.43 13.29
C TYR A 194 9.09 1.98 13.51
N SER A 195 8.82 2.46 14.72
CA SER A 195 7.61 3.24 15.02
C SER A 195 8.03 4.68 15.27
N MET A 196 7.46 5.62 14.51
CA MET A 196 7.78 7.03 14.66
C MET A 196 7.15 7.63 15.92
N VAL A 197 5.92 7.23 16.24
CA VAL A 197 5.24 7.57 17.49
C VAL A 197 6.09 7.20 18.71
N ARG A 198 6.73 6.02 18.69
CA ARG A 198 7.59 5.55 19.79
C ARG A 198 9.03 6.05 19.69
N GLY A 199 9.50 6.36 18.49
CA GLY A 199 10.90 6.71 18.20
C GLY A 199 11.87 5.54 18.38
N VAL A 200 11.41 4.29 18.25
CA VAL A 200 12.20 3.08 18.55
C VAL A 200 12.22 2.12 17.36
N LEU A 201 13.40 1.52 17.12
CA LEU A 201 13.58 0.33 16.28
C LEU A 201 13.45 -0.93 17.16
N SER A 202 12.40 -1.71 16.93
CA SER A 202 12.21 -3.02 17.58
C SER A 202 12.84 -4.11 16.71
N SER A 203 13.54 -5.07 17.32
CA SER A 203 14.26 -6.13 16.60
C SER A 203 13.62 -7.50 16.80
N PHE A 204 13.41 -8.20 15.69
CA PHE A 204 12.89 -9.56 15.61
C PHE A 204 13.90 -10.45 14.88
N PRO A 205 14.59 -11.37 15.59
CA PRO A 205 15.61 -12.19 14.97
C PRO A 205 14.98 -13.25 14.06
N PHE A 206 15.43 -13.29 12.82
CA PHE A 206 15.11 -14.36 11.87
C PHE A 206 16.41 -14.91 11.30
N SER A 207 16.59 -16.24 11.37
CA SER A 207 17.77 -16.93 10.87
C SER A 207 17.46 -17.73 9.60
N GLY A 208 18.44 -17.85 8.70
CA GLY A 208 18.29 -18.59 7.46
C GLY A 208 17.51 -17.81 6.41
N ASN A 209 16.87 -18.53 5.48
CA ASN A 209 16.08 -17.90 4.42
C ASN A 209 14.71 -17.50 4.97
N TRP A 210 14.36 -16.23 4.85
CA TRP A 210 13.06 -15.69 5.22
C TRP A 210 12.71 -14.49 4.34
N ALA A 211 11.43 -14.17 4.24
CA ALA A 211 10.95 -12.94 3.62
C ALA A 211 9.63 -12.51 4.25
N VAL A 212 9.41 -11.20 4.39
CA VAL A 212 8.04 -10.69 4.59
C VAL A 212 7.27 -10.92 3.29
N CYS A 213 6.09 -11.52 3.37
CA CYS A 213 5.23 -11.64 2.21
C CYS A 213 4.76 -10.25 1.77
N THR A 214 5.06 -9.90 0.52
CA THR A 214 4.60 -8.66 -0.11
C THR A 214 3.79 -8.93 -1.39
N SER A 215 3.53 -10.20 -1.72
CA SER A 215 2.73 -10.59 -2.88
C SER A 215 1.24 -10.41 -2.60
N GLY A 216 0.76 -9.18 -2.77
CA GLY A 216 -0.63 -8.77 -2.55
C GLY A 216 -0.78 -7.97 -1.25
N SER A 217 -1.63 -6.94 -1.28
CA SER A 217 -1.84 -5.98 -0.18
C SER A 217 -2.35 -6.60 1.12
N ALA A 218 -2.76 -7.86 1.10
CA ALA A 218 -3.32 -8.54 2.27
C ALA A 218 -2.29 -9.31 3.12
N CYS A 219 -1.04 -9.50 2.66
CA CYS A 219 -0.01 -10.16 3.48
C CYS A 219 0.46 -9.32 4.69
N VAL A 220 0.09 -8.03 4.72
CA VAL A 220 0.15 -7.15 5.88
C VAL A 220 -1.28 -6.72 6.18
N SER A 221 -1.93 -7.45 7.08
CA SER A 221 -3.33 -7.21 7.43
C SER A 221 -3.66 -7.73 8.82
N ASP A 222 -4.81 -7.35 9.36
CA ASP A 222 -5.34 -7.95 10.58
C ASP A 222 -5.66 -9.44 10.32
N MET A 223 -4.94 -10.34 10.99
CA MET A 223 -5.04 -11.79 10.89
C MET A 223 -5.55 -12.44 12.18
N ASP A 224 -5.83 -11.65 13.21
CA ASP A 224 -6.36 -12.17 14.49
C ASP A 224 -7.59 -11.44 15.03
N GLY A 225 -8.16 -10.54 14.23
CA GLY A 225 -9.38 -9.82 14.52
C GLY A 225 -9.20 -8.68 15.52
N THR A 226 -7.96 -8.24 15.75
CA THR A 226 -7.63 -7.11 16.61
C THR A 226 -6.94 -6.04 15.79
N ALA A 227 -7.28 -4.76 16.04
CA ALA A 227 -6.64 -3.64 15.36
C ALA A 227 -5.09 -3.70 15.40
N GLY A 228 -4.49 -3.23 14.30
CA GLY A 228 -3.07 -3.39 13.99
C GLY A 228 -2.82 -4.62 13.13
N ALA A 229 -2.21 -4.42 11.98
CA ALA A 229 -1.90 -5.49 11.05
C ALA A 229 -0.77 -6.40 11.56
N GLU A 230 -0.89 -7.69 11.25
CA GLU A 230 0.19 -8.65 11.38
C GLU A 230 1.02 -8.75 10.10
N LEU A 231 2.27 -9.19 10.25
CA LEU A 231 3.16 -9.51 9.14
C LEU A 231 3.22 -11.02 8.92
N LEU A 232 2.87 -11.47 7.70
CA LEU A 232 3.15 -12.83 7.26
C LEU A 232 4.61 -12.95 6.82
N ILE A 233 5.37 -13.80 7.51
CA ILE A 233 6.77 -14.11 7.23
C ILE A 233 6.86 -15.52 6.63
N ALA A 234 7.35 -15.61 5.39
CA ALA A 234 7.60 -16.86 4.71
C ALA A 234 8.98 -17.41 5.10
N VAL A 235 9.03 -18.65 5.59
CA VAL A 235 10.26 -19.45 5.80
C VAL A 235 10.13 -20.82 5.12
N PRO A 236 11.22 -21.57 4.81
CA PRO A 236 11.17 -22.71 3.90
C PRO A 236 10.11 -23.80 4.16
N ASN A 237 9.79 -24.08 5.43
CA ASN A 237 8.88 -25.17 5.81
C ASN A 237 7.78 -24.73 6.81
N ALA A 238 7.61 -23.43 7.01
CA ALA A 238 6.62 -22.87 7.91
C ALA A 238 6.19 -21.48 7.42
N ILE A 239 5.02 -21.04 7.86
CA ILE A 239 4.67 -19.62 7.86
C ILE A 239 4.82 -19.12 9.29
N GLN A 240 5.35 -17.92 9.45
CA GLN A 240 5.41 -17.22 10.73
C GLN A 240 4.54 -15.98 10.66
N ILE A 241 3.79 -15.71 11.73
CA ILE A 241 2.95 -14.51 11.86
C ILE A 241 3.53 -13.66 12.98
N LEU A 242 4.01 -12.48 12.64
CA LEU A 242 4.51 -11.51 13.62
C LEU A 242 3.41 -10.52 13.97
N ARG A 243 3.07 -10.47 15.26
CA ARG A 243 2.18 -9.49 15.85
C ARG A 243 2.98 -8.41 16.56
N TYR A 244 3.21 -7.27 15.89
CA TYR A 244 4.09 -6.21 16.39
C TYR A 244 3.64 -5.64 17.74
N ARG A 245 2.34 -5.37 17.94
CA ARG A 245 1.80 -4.87 19.24
C ARG A 245 2.23 -5.68 20.47
N SER A 246 2.39 -6.99 20.31
CA SER A 246 2.74 -7.90 21.42
C SER A 246 4.18 -8.40 21.36
N GLY A 247 4.87 -8.19 20.25
CA GLY A 247 6.17 -8.79 19.94
C GLY A 247 6.15 -10.32 19.74
N VAL A 248 4.97 -10.95 19.65
CA VAL A 248 4.84 -12.40 19.50
C VAL A 248 5.02 -12.80 18.03
N VAL A 249 5.81 -13.85 17.81
CA VAL A 249 5.94 -14.54 16.52
C VAL A 249 5.40 -15.96 16.67
N ASN A 250 4.28 -16.25 16.02
CA ASN A 250 3.73 -17.60 15.96
C ASN A 250 4.25 -18.33 14.72
N SER A 251 4.59 -19.61 14.85
CA SER A 251 5.08 -20.42 13.74
C SER A 251 4.14 -21.58 13.45
N PHE A 252 3.78 -21.73 12.17
CA PHE A 252 2.87 -22.73 11.66
C PHE A 252 3.61 -23.66 10.69
N PRO A 253 4.01 -24.86 11.13
CA PRO A 253 4.73 -25.81 10.30
C PRO A 253 3.87 -26.26 9.11
N ILE A 254 4.38 -26.04 7.89
CA ILE A 254 3.78 -26.52 6.63
C ILE A 254 4.42 -27.85 6.20
N GLY A 255 5.69 -28.05 6.60
CA GLY A 255 6.42 -29.32 6.50
C GLY A 255 6.98 -29.66 5.12
N GLN A 256 6.64 -28.88 4.07
CA GLN A 256 7.14 -29.04 2.70
C GLN A 256 7.14 -27.67 1.99
N GLN A 257 7.64 -27.63 0.75
CA GLN A 257 7.54 -26.45 -0.12
C GLN A 257 6.07 -26.04 -0.31
N TYR A 258 5.83 -24.73 -0.27
CA TYR A 258 4.50 -24.14 -0.37
C TYR A 258 4.53 -22.80 -1.10
N ALA A 259 3.33 -22.30 -1.41
CA ALA A 259 3.10 -20.93 -1.83
C ALA A 259 1.81 -20.41 -1.17
N VAL A 260 1.83 -19.16 -0.69
CA VAL A 260 0.59 -18.44 -0.38
C VAL A 260 -0.11 -18.14 -1.70
N LEU A 261 -1.41 -18.40 -1.79
CA LEU A 261 -2.17 -18.15 -3.01
C LEU A 261 -2.29 -16.65 -3.29
N SER A 262 -2.40 -16.29 -4.57
CA SER A 262 -2.67 -14.90 -4.98
C SER A 262 -3.95 -14.40 -4.32
N ASP A 263 -3.88 -13.23 -3.69
CA ASP A 263 -4.94 -12.67 -2.84
C ASP A 263 -5.52 -13.66 -1.81
N GLY A 264 -4.71 -14.64 -1.40
CA GLY A 264 -5.11 -15.74 -0.52
C GLY A 264 -5.05 -15.41 0.96
N VAL A 265 -4.73 -14.17 1.32
CA VAL A 265 -4.90 -13.67 2.69
C VAL A 265 -6.21 -12.88 2.74
N ARG A 266 -7.24 -13.44 3.36
CA ARG A 266 -8.59 -12.85 3.47
C ARG A 266 -9.45 -13.66 4.44
N ASP A 267 -10.57 -13.10 4.86
CA ASP A 267 -11.57 -13.84 5.63
C ASP A 267 -12.21 -14.98 4.81
N PHE A 268 -11.98 -16.23 5.25
CA PHE A 268 -12.56 -17.44 4.66
C PHE A 268 -13.64 -18.08 5.54
N ASP A 269 -13.85 -17.59 6.76
CA ASP A 269 -14.73 -18.25 7.72
C ASP A 269 -15.79 -17.35 8.36
N GLY A 270 -15.77 -16.05 8.06
CA GLY A 270 -16.70 -15.05 8.54
C GLY A 270 -16.31 -14.43 9.88
N SER A 271 -15.17 -14.83 10.45
CA SER A 271 -14.67 -14.32 11.72
C SER A 271 -13.75 -13.12 11.48
N ALA A 272 -13.64 -12.24 12.47
CA ALA A 272 -12.68 -11.14 12.41
C ALA A 272 -11.25 -11.67 12.38
N GLY A 273 -10.44 -11.15 11.44
CA GLY A 273 -9.08 -11.61 11.18
C GLY A 273 -9.01 -12.40 9.88
N ASN A 274 -8.08 -12.03 9.01
CA ASN A 274 -7.86 -12.73 7.74
C ASN A 274 -7.22 -14.10 7.94
N ASP A 275 -7.73 -15.07 7.20
CA ASP A 275 -7.17 -16.39 7.03
C ASP A 275 -6.15 -16.42 5.87
N ILE A 276 -5.42 -17.52 5.72
CA ILE A 276 -4.38 -17.67 4.71
C ILE A 276 -4.56 -19.00 3.95
N ALA A 277 -4.77 -18.91 2.64
CA ALA A 277 -4.84 -20.05 1.73
C ALA A 277 -3.47 -20.35 1.13
N ILE A 278 -3.05 -21.62 1.25
CA ILE A 278 -1.68 -22.06 0.96
C ILE A 278 -1.72 -23.29 0.06
N ALA A 279 -1.09 -23.22 -1.10
CA ALA A 279 -0.81 -24.38 -1.94
C ALA A 279 0.44 -25.10 -1.42
N ARG A 280 0.37 -26.41 -1.23
CA ARG A 280 1.53 -27.26 -0.94
C ARG A 280 1.97 -28.02 -2.17
N ALA A 281 3.27 -28.33 -2.25
CA ALA A 281 3.86 -29.06 -3.37
C ALA A 281 3.34 -30.50 -3.54
N ASP A 282 2.68 -31.08 -2.53
CA ASP A 282 2.03 -32.40 -2.61
C ASP A 282 0.61 -32.35 -3.21
N GLY A 283 0.16 -31.17 -3.64
CA GLY A 283 -1.16 -30.94 -4.21
C GLY A 283 -2.26 -30.65 -3.18
N ASN A 284 -1.95 -30.66 -1.88
CA ASN A 284 -2.90 -30.27 -0.85
C ASN A 284 -3.08 -28.76 -0.77
N LEU A 285 -4.28 -28.34 -0.38
CA LEU A 285 -4.58 -26.97 0.02
C LEU A 285 -4.58 -26.91 1.54
N LEU A 286 -3.92 -25.91 2.13
CA LEU A 286 -4.07 -25.58 3.54
C LEU A 286 -4.82 -24.27 3.71
N ILE A 287 -5.61 -24.20 4.77
CA ILE A 287 -6.20 -22.97 5.28
C ILE A 287 -5.64 -22.75 6.68
N LEU A 288 -4.84 -21.71 6.86
CA LEU A 288 -4.34 -21.28 8.15
C LEU A 288 -5.25 -20.18 8.69
N ARG A 289 -5.70 -20.34 9.94
CA ARG A 289 -6.46 -19.36 10.71
C ARG A 289 -5.60 -18.85 11.86
N PRO A 290 -4.85 -17.75 11.70
CA PRO A 290 -3.91 -17.30 12.73
C PRO A 290 -4.60 -16.93 14.04
N GLN A 291 -5.79 -16.32 13.98
CA GLN A 291 -6.62 -15.95 15.13
C GLN A 291 -6.75 -17.09 16.16
N VAL A 292 -7.07 -18.29 15.68
CA VAL A 292 -7.36 -19.48 16.51
C VAL A 292 -6.21 -20.50 16.50
N GLY A 293 -5.14 -20.22 15.76
CA GLY A 293 -3.98 -21.09 15.63
C GLY A 293 -4.25 -22.42 14.92
N VAL A 294 -5.24 -22.48 14.03
CA VAL A 294 -5.66 -23.70 13.35
C VAL A 294 -5.07 -23.77 11.95
N LEU A 295 -4.42 -24.88 11.61
CA LEU A 295 -4.00 -25.21 10.25
C LEU A 295 -4.82 -26.39 9.72
N GLN A 296 -5.79 -26.08 8.86
CA GLN A 296 -6.65 -27.10 8.23
C GLN A 296 -6.03 -27.60 6.94
N SER A 297 -5.95 -28.93 6.78
CA SER A 297 -5.48 -29.55 5.55
C SER A 297 -6.65 -30.11 4.75
N ILE A 298 -6.71 -29.74 3.47
CA ILE A 298 -7.70 -30.20 2.50
C ILE A 298 -6.99 -31.10 1.50
N ASN A 299 -7.39 -32.38 1.44
CA ASN A 299 -6.76 -33.40 0.61
C ASN A 299 -7.05 -33.14 -0.88
N GLY A 300 -6.24 -32.28 -1.49
CA GLY A 300 -6.35 -31.93 -2.90
C GLY A 300 -5.98 -33.10 -3.80
N ALA A 301 -4.88 -33.80 -3.48
CA ALA A 301 -4.40 -34.95 -4.23
C ALA A 301 -5.47 -36.04 -4.44
N GLY A 302 -6.28 -36.29 -3.41
CA GLY A 302 -7.39 -37.26 -3.48
C GLY A 302 -8.71 -36.72 -4.06
N THR A 303 -8.86 -35.41 -4.23
CA THR A 303 -10.16 -34.80 -4.55
C THR A 303 -10.17 -34.06 -5.89
N PHE A 304 -9.26 -33.10 -6.07
CA PHE A 304 -9.11 -32.29 -7.28
C PHE A 304 -7.76 -32.49 -7.99
N GLY A 305 -7.03 -33.53 -7.60
CA GLY A 305 -5.75 -33.94 -8.19
C GLY A 305 -4.55 -33.29 -7.51
N SER A 306 -3.37 -33.86 -7.77
CA SER A 306 -2.08 -33.39 -7.22
C SER A 306 -1.56 -32.10 -7.87
N SER A 307 -2.26 -31.60 -8.90
CA SER A 307 -1.96 -30.34 -9.57
C SER A 307 -3.24 -29.62 -9.97
N TRP A 308 -3.29 -28.32 -9.71
CA TRP A 308 -4.45 -27.47 -9.88
C TRP A 308 -4.04 -26.00 -9.98
N THR A 309 -4.93 -25.16 -10.48
CA THR A 309 -4.75 -23.70 -10.53
C THR A 309 -5.89 -23.00 -9.80
N LEU A 310 -5.58 -21.90 -9.12
CA LEU A 310 -6.60 -21.02 -8.54
C LEU A 310 -7.39 -20.35 -9.68
N VAL A 311 -8.71 -20.50 -9.66
CA VAL A 311 -9.63 -19.78 -10.56
C VAL A 311 -10.04 -18.45 -9.94
N GLY A 312 -10.26 -18.44 -8.62
CA GLY A 312 -10.61 -17.25 -7.86
C GLY A 312 -11.33 -17.59 -6.56
N TYR A 313 -11.90 -16.55 -5.95
CA TYR A 313 -12.66 -16.62 -4.70
C TYR A 313 -14.10 -16.20 -4.96
N ILE A 314 -15.05 -16.77 -4.22
CA ILE A 314 -16.47 -16.44 -4.34
C ILE A 314 -17.17 -16.66 -3.00
N ASN A 315 -18.16 -15.85 -2.67
CA ASN A 315 -19.16 -16.20 -1.68
C ASN A 315 -20.40 -16.78 -2.39
N ALA A 316 -20.47 -18.10 -2.50
CA ALA A 316 -21.50 -18.82 -3.24
C ALA A 316 -22.67 -19.29 -2.34
N ASP A 317 -22.47 -19.41 -1.03
CA ASP A 317 -23.51 -19.88 -0.09
C ASP A 317 -24.20 -18.74 0.69
N GLY A 318 -23.74 -17.50 0.51
CA GLY A 318 -24.29 -16.31 1.14
C GLY A 318 -23.94 -16.15 2.63
N GLN A 319 -23.08 -17.02 3.17
CA GLN A 319 -22.54 -16.87 4.53
C GLN A 319 -21.25 -16.03 4.50
N PRO A 320 -20.92 -15.29 5.57
CA PRO A 320 -19.65 -14.57 5.65
C PRO A 320 -18.43 -15.50 5.46
N GLY A 321 -17.42 -15.01 4.73
CA GLY A 321 -16.21 -15.75 4.32
C GLY A 321 -16.27 -16.29 2.89
N ASP A 322 -15.17 -16.18 2.15
CA ASP A 322 -15.07 -16.66 0.77
C ASP A 322 -14.81 -18.18 0.66
N GLU A 323 -15.35 -18.82 -0.38
CA GLU A 323 -14.89 -20.11 -0.88
C GLU A 323 -13.83 -19.96 -1.98
N LEU A 324 -13.02 -21.02 -2.15
CA LEU A 324 -12.02 -21.09 -3.21
C LEU A 324 -12.56 -21.89 -4.40
N ARG A 325 -12.30 -21.40 -5.61
CA ARG A 325 -12.53 -22.13 -6.85
C ARG A 325 -11.19 -22.58 -7.44
N LEU A 326 -11.01 -23.88 -7.59
CA LEU A 326 -9.77 -24.49 -8.09
C LEU A 326 -10.07 -25.29 -9.36
N ARG A 327 -9.22 -25.16 -10.38
CA ARG A 327 -9.31 -25.97 -11.60
C ARG A 327 -8.28 -27.10 -11.54
N SER A 328 -8.74 -28.34 -11.58
CA SER A 328 -7.87 -29.50 -11.68
C SER A 328 -7.18 -29.55 -13.04
N THR A 329 -5.87 -29.78 -13.07
CA THR A 329 -5.17 -30.00 -14.35
C THR A 329 -5.37 -31.42 -14.90
N ALA A 330 -5.83 -32.36 -14.07
CA ALA A 330 -6.00 -33.76 -14.46
C ALA A 330 -7.28 -34.00 -15.27
N ASN A 331 -8.38 -33.32 -14.91
CA ASN A 331 -9.69 -33.52 -15.54
C ASN A 331 -10.35 -32.22 -16.01
N ASN A 332 -9.67 -31.08 -15.87
CA ASN A 332 -10.15 -29.76 -16.27
C ASN A 332 -11.48 -29.31 -15.60
N ARG A 333 -11.90 -29.97 -14.51
CA ARG A 333 -13.09 -29.59 -13.74
C ARG A 333 -12.75 -28.51 -12.72
N ILE A 334 -13.75 -27.69 -12.40
CA ILE A 334 -13.68 -26.72 -11.31
C ILE A 334 -14.25 -27.37 -10.05
N TYR A 335 -13.56 -27.14 -8.94
CA TYR A 335 -13.95 -27.57 -7.62
C TYR A 335 -14.09 -26.34 -6.74
N ARG A 336 -15.18 -26.28 -5.99
CA ARG A 336 -15.39 -25.32 -4.92
C ARG A 336 -14.96 -25.96 -3.61
N VAL A 337 -14.11 -25.26 -2.88
CA VAL A 337 -13.65 -25.63 -1.54
C VAL A 337 -14.28 -24.65 -0.55
N ASN A 338 -15.01 -25.17 0.44
CA ASN A 338 -15.56 -24.39 1.53
C ASN A 338 -14.61 -24.48 2.74
N PRO A 339 -13.87 -23.41 3.09
CA PRO A 339 -12.91 -23.44 4.19
C PRO A 339 -13.55 -23.68 5.55
N ARG A 340 -14.76 -23.16 5.81
CA ARG A 340 -15.49 -23.32 7.09
C ARG A 340 -15.68 -24.79 7.45
N SER A 341 -16.05 -25.61 6.48
CA SER A 341 -16.33 -27.04 6.68
C SER A 341 -15.22 -27.99 6.21
N GLY A 342 -14.30 -27.49 5.36
CA GLY A 342 -13.33 -28.32 4.64
C GLY A 342 -13.94 -29.16 3.52
N THR A 343 -15.22 -28.97 3.19
CA THR A 343 -15.90 -29.73 2.15
C THR A 343 -15.49 -29.25 0.77
N VAL A 344 -15.45 -30.20 -0.17
CA VAL A 344 -15.14 -29.93 -1.57
C VAL A 344 -16.26 -30.46 -2.45
N SER A 345 -16.72 -29.67 -3.41
CA SER A 345 -17.73 -30.06 -4.39
C SER A 345 -17.28 -29.71 -5.80
N ALA A 346 -17.51 -30.59 -6.77
CA ALA A 346 -17.35 -30.23 -8.18
C ALA A 346 -18.46 -29.24 -8.59
N GLU A 347 -18.11 -28.28 -9.45
CA GLU A 347 -19.05 -27.36 -10.10
C GLU A 347 -19.51 -27.89 -11.47
#